data_AF-A0AAN7FJ36-F1
#
_entry.id   AF-A0AAN7FJ36-F1
#
_cell.length_a   1.000
_cell.length_b   1.000
_cell.length_c   1.000
_cell.angle_alpha   90.00
_cell.angle_beta   90.00
_cell.angle_gamma   90.00
#
_symmetry.space_group_name_H-M   'P 1'
#
loop_
_entity.id
_entity.type
_entity.pdbx_description
1 polymer ?
#
loop_
_entity_poly.entity_id
_entity_poly.type
_entity_poly.pdbx_seq_one_letter_code
_entity_poly.pdbx_strand_id
1 'polypeptide(L)'
;MAMDGSFSLQFSLQRFLDRCPELRSFPQFDSLANERDIVTEEEVVKVLGEVFLHPNYTIPLMGCFRPIARKIVDKAVGLLWHLGKSNANDMSVEVEEEEDLNEVVLVIEHYNQAGRRLDLHELACLAFCRALDLAPFLLG
;
A
#
# COMPACT_ATOMS: atom_id res chain seq x y z
N MET A 1 18.38 1.57 6.63
CA MET A 1 19.15 2.74 7.07
C MET A 1 20.44 2.71 6.28
N ALA A 2 20.89 3.86 5.79
CA ALA A 2 22.21 3.98 5.17
C ALA A 2 23.32 3.78 6.22
N MET A 3 24.57 3.65 5.76
CA MET A 3 25.73 3.41 6.65
C MET A 3 25.95 4.54 7.67
N ASP A 4 25.44 5.74 7.40
CA ASP A 4 25.47 6.92 8.27
C ASP A 4 24.24 7.02 9.19
N GLY A 5 23.34 6.03 9.17
CA GLY A 5 22.09 6.04 9.93
C GLY A 5 20.99 6.91 9.32
N SER A 6 21.22 7.54 8.16
CA SER A 6 20.19 8.29 7.46
C SER A 6 19.14 7.36 6.82
N PHE A 7 17.97 7.92 6.54
CA PHE A 7 16.96 7.23 5.74
C PHE A 7 17.44 7.16 4.28
N SER A 8 17.54 5.94 3.76
CA SER A 8 17.77 5.68 2.34
C SER A 8 16.52 5.00 1.77
N LEU A 9 15.92 5.64 0.78
CA LEU A 9 14.72 5.15 0.11
C LEU A 9 14.99 3.81 -0.58
N GLN A 10 16.07 3.74 -1.37
CA GLN A 10 16.50 2.54 -2.10
C GLN A 10 16.78 1.37 -1.14
N PHE A 11 17.52 1.59 -0.06
CA PHE A 11 17.78 0.54 0.92
C PHE A 11 16.49 0.05 1.59
N SER A 12 15.56 0.97 1.88
CA SER A 12 14.28 0.64 2.52
C SER A 12 13.38 -0.16 1.58
N LEU A 13 13.39 0.19 0.28
CA LEU A 13 12.73 -0.58 -0.78
C LEU A 13 13.32 -1.97 -0.93
N GLN A 14 14.65 -2.10 -1.01
CA GLN A 14 15.31 -3.40 -1.09
C GLN A 14 14.94 -4.29 0.10
N ARG A 15 15.03 -3.74 1.32
CA ARG A 15 14.64 -4.44 2.54
C ARG A 15 13.17 -4.86 2.54
N PHE A 16 12.29 -4.04 1.98
CA PHE A 16 10.87 -4.36 1.86
C PHE A 16 10.65 -5.52 0.89
N LEU A 17 11.28 -5.49 -0.29
CA LEU A 17 11.19 -6.55 -1.29
C LEU A 17 11.85 -7.87 -0.83
N ASP A 18 12.89 -7.80 0.01
CA ASP A 18 13.49 -8.99 0.60
C ASP A 18 12.58 -9.65 1.65
N ARG A 19 11.73 -8.86 2.32
CA ARG A 19 10.72 -9.34 3.28
C ARG A 19 9.43 -9.81 2.60
N CYS A 20 9.12 -9.23 1.44
CA CYS A 20 7.92 -9.48 0.66
C CYS A 20 8.31 -9.88 -0.77
N PRO A 21 8.95 -11.05 -0.97
CA PRO A 21 9.53 -11.42 -2.26
C PRO A 21 8.50 -11.56 -3.38
N GLU A 22 7.25 -11.91 -3.05
CA GLU A 22 6.12 -11.94 -3.97
C GLU A 22 5.89 -10.61 -4.67
N LEU A 23 6.24 -9.47 -4.04
CA LEU A 23 6.08 -8.17 -4.66
C LEU A 23 6.95 -7.99 -5.92
N ARG A 24 8.02 -8.77 -6.06
CA ARG A 24 8.91 -8.69 -7.22
C ARG A 24 8.29 -9.21 -8.51
N SER A 25 7.20 -9.99 -8.45
CA SER A 25 6.50 -10.43 -9.67
C SER A 25 5.66 -9.32 -10.31
N PHE A 26 5.46 -8.19 -9.62
CA PHE A 26 4.66 -7.09 -10.13
C PHE A 26 5.53 -6.07 -10.89
N PRO A 27 5.15 -5.67 -12.12
CA PRO A 27 5.95 -4.78 -12.96
C PRO A 27 6.35 -3.47 -12.29
N GLN A 28 5.47 -2.89 -11.47
CA GLN A 28 5.75 -1.63 -10.77
C GLN A 28 6.83 -1.75 -9.70
N PHE A 29 6.94 -2.92 -9.05
CA PHE A 29 7.99 -3.17 -8.08
C PHE A 29 9.27 -3.61 -8.76
N ASP A 30 9.18 -4.33 -9.87
CA ASP A 30 10.33 -4.65 -10.73
C ASP A 30 10.98 -3.37 -11.27
N SER A 31 10.18 -2.41 -11.76
CA SER A 31 10.67 -1.10 -12.19
C SER A 31 11.33 -0.32 -11.06
N LEU A 32 10.77 -0.35 -9.85
CA LEU A 32 11.35 0.33 -8.69
C LEU A 32 12.63 -0.37 -8.17
N ALA A 33 12.76 -1.69 -8.36
CA ALA A 33 13.92 -2.46 -7.93
C ALA A 33 15.13 -2.29 -8.86
N ASN A 34 14.93 -1.75 -10.07
CA ASN A 34 16.01 -1.51 -11.02
C ASN A 34 16.97 -0.43 -10.50
N GLU A 35 18.13 -0.85 -10.00
CA GLU A 35 19.18 0.03 -9.44
C GLU A 35 19.73 1.09 -10.42
N ARG A 36 19.37 1.00 -11.71
CA ARG A 36 19.78 1.96 -12.75
C ARG A 36 18.91 3.21 -12.78
N ASP A 37 17.69 3.14 -12.27
CA ASP A 37 16.75 4.26 -12.27
C ASP A 37 16.78 5.00 -10.93
N ILE A 38 16.72 6.33 -10.99
CA ILE A 38 16.62 7.16 -9.79
C ILE A 38 15.21 7.03 -9.25
N VAL A 39 15.05 6.20 -8.22
CA VAL A 39 13.78 6.01 -7.53
C VAL A 39 13.44 7.25 -6.72
N THR A 40 12.30 7.88 -7.03
CA THR A 40 11.79 9.03 -6.29
C THR A 40 10.89 8.62 -5.13
N GLU A 41 10.80 9.49 -4.13
CA GLU A 41 9.91 9.25 -3.00
C GLU A 41 8.45 9.23 -3.44
N GLU A 42 8.10 10.08 -4.41
CA GLU A 42 6.76 10.19 -4.99
C GLU A 42 6.32 8.90 -5.67
N GLU A 43 7.20 8.26 -6.45
CA GLU A 43 6.92 6.97 -7.10
C GLU A 43 6.72 5.85 -6.07
N VAL A 44 7.57 5.80 -5.05
CA VAL A 44 7.46 4.81 -3.97
C VAL A 44 6.17 5.02 -3.19
N VAL A 45 5.84 6.26 -2.82
CA VAL A 45 4.59 6.58 -2.11
C VAL A 45 3.38 6.20 -2.95
N LYS A 46 3.41 6.44 -4.27
CA LYS A 46 2.32 6.07 -5.17
C LYS A 46 2.05 4.57 -5.10
N VAL A 47 3.09 3.75 -5.31
CA VAL A 47 2.99 2.28 -5.32
C VAL A 47 2.62 1.73 -3.96
N LEU A 48 3.29 2.20 -2.89
CA LEU A 48 3.05 1.69 -1.54
C LEU A 48 1.68 2.10 -0.97
N GLY A 49 1.12 3.22 -1.41
CA GLY A 49 -0.22 3.63 -1.01
C GLY A 49 -1.31 2.67 -1.47
N GLU A 50 -1.12 2.00 -2.61
CA GLU A 50 -2.07 1.02 -3.14
C GLU A 50 -1.96 -0.33 -2.41
N VAL A 51 -0.74 -0.70 -2.01
CA VAL A 51 -0.43 -1.96 -1.30
C VAL A 51 -0.67 -1.86 0.21
N PHE A 52 -0.80 -0.64 0.74
CA PHE A 52 -0.89 -0.37 2.18
C PHE A 52 -2.01 -1.14 2.90
N LEU A 53 -3.14 -1.34 2.22
CA LEU A 53 -4.31 -2.05 2.76
C LEU A 53 -4.19 -3.58 2.70
N HIS A 54 -3.18 -4.11 2.02
CA HIS A 54 -3.00 -5.54 1.93
C HIS A 54 -2.54 -6.10 3.29
N PRO A 55 -3.25 -7.08 3.87
CA PRO A 55 -3.02 -7.53 5.25
C PRO A 55 -1.62 -8.15 5.46
N ASN A 56 -1.01 -8.68 4.40
CA ASN A 56 0.33 -9.27 4.47
C ASN A 56 1.45 -8.21 4.43
N TYR A 57 1.17 -7.00 3.94
CA TYR A 57 2.23 -6.04 3.62
C TYR A 57 2.24 -4.80 4.50
N THR A 58 1.16 -4.46 5.22
CA THR A 58 1.12 -3.25 6.08
C THR A 58 2.24 -3.24 7.13
N ILE A 59 2.45 -4.34 7.87
CA ILE A 59 3.48 -4.42 8.92
C ILE A 59 4.90 -4.27 8.34
N PRO A 60 5.33 -5.06 7.33
CA PRO A 60 6.66 -4.91 6.77
C PRO A 60 6.85 -3.54 6.09
N LEU A 61 5.82 -2.98 5.45
CA LEU A 61 5.85 -1.63 4.88
C LEU A 61 6.13 -0.59 5.97
N MET A 62 5.36 -0.57 7.04
CA MET A 62 5.53 0.39 8.14
C MET A 62 6.91 0.25 8.81
N GLY A 63 7.42 -0.97 8.90
CA GLY A 63 8.77 -1.23 9.43
C GLY A 63 9.91 -0.74 8.53
N CYS A 64 9.71 -0.68 7.21
CA CYS A 64 10.73 -0.23 6.27
C CYS A 64 10.65 1.27 5.97
N PHE A 65 9.44 1.83 5.94
CA PHE A 65 9.19 3.18 5.45
C PHE A 65 8.67 4.15 6.52
N ARG A 66 8.96 3.87 7.80
CA ARG A 66 8.57 4.74 8.93
C ARG A 66 8.85 6.23 8.67
N PRO A 67 10.00 6.67 8.13
CA PRO A 67 10.27 8.09 7.89
C PRO A 67 9.33 8.78 6.89
N ILE A 68 8.71 8.02 5.97
CA ILE A 68 7.76 8.54 4.97
C ILE A 68 6.34 8.00 5.18
N ALA A 69 6.06 7.36 6.32
CA ALA A 69 4.81 6.67 6.58
C ALA A 69 3.58 7.58 6.46
N ARG A 70 3.69 8.84 6.89
CA ARG A 70 2.61 9.83 6.74
C ARG A 70 2.18 9.97 5.28
N LYS A 71 3.13 10.12 4.36
CA LYS A 71 2.83 10.28 2.92
C LYS A 71 2.16 9.05 2.33
N ILE A 72 2.58 7.84 2.75
CA ILE A 72 1.96 6.59 2.31
C ILE A 72 0.52 6.47 2.83
N VAL A 73 0.31 6.75 4.12
CA VAL A 73 -1.01 6.75 4.76
C VAL A 73 -1.93 7.78 4.09
N ASP A 74 -1.45 9.00 3.87
CA ASP A 74 -2.22 10.06 3.20
C ASP A 74 -2.59 9.66 1.77
N LYS A 75 -1.69 8.99 1.04
CA LYS A 75 -1.98 8.44 -0.29
C LYS A 75 -3.09 7.39 -0.23
N ALA A 76 -3.03 6.45 0.71
CA ALA A 76 -4.06 5.42 0.88
C ALA A 76 -5.42 6.03 1.26
N VAL A 77 -5.44 7.01 2.17
CA VAL A 77 -6.66 7.77 2.53
C VAL A 77 -7.23 8.49 1.32
N GLY A 78 -6.38 9.11 0.49
CA GLY A 78 -6.79 9.74 -0.76
C GLY A 78 -7.49 8.76 -1.71
N LEU A 79 -6.93 7.57 -1.89
CA LEU A 79 -7.52 6.53 -2.75
C LEU A 79 -8.91 6.10 -2.23
N LEU A 80 -9.05 5.84 -0.93
CA LEU A 80 -10.34 5.49 -0.30
C LEU A 80 -11.36 6.64 -0.39
N TRP A 81 -10.91 7.89 -0.25
CA TRP A 81 -11.78 9.07 -0.36
C TRP A 81 -12.34 9.25 -1.77
N HIS A 82 -11.51 9.05 -2.80
CA HIS A 82 -11.96 9.08 -4.19
C HIS A 82 -13.00 7.99 -4.47
N LEU A 83 -12.82 6.80 -3.90
CA LEU A 83 -13.80 5.71 -3.97
C LEU A 83 -15.16 6.11 -3.35
N GLY A 84 -15.14 6.73 -2.16
CA GLY A 84 -16.34 7.20 -1.50
C GLY A 84 -17.11 8.26 -2.30
N LYS A 85 -16.41 9.12 -3.05
CA LYS A 85 -17.03 10.15 -3.90
C LYS A 85 -17.61 9.62 -5.21
N SER A 86 -16.93 8.69 -5.87
CA SER A 86 -17.37 8.13 -7.16
C SER A 86 -18.70 7.39 -7.04
N ASN A 87 -18.98 6.80 -5.88
CA ASN A 87 -20.10 5.91 -5.63
C ASN A 87 -21.39 6.62 -5.17
N ALA A 88 -21.42 7.95 -5.12
CA ALA A 88 -22.68 8.68 -4.92
C ALA A 88 -23.66 8.51 -6.11
N ASN A 89 -23.25 7.83 -7.19
CA ASN A 89 -23.97 7.83 -8.45
C ASN A 89 -24.13 6.47 -9.15
N ASP A 90 -23.69 5.34 -8.57
CA ASP A 90 -23.73 4.05 -9.28
C ASP A 90 -24.24 2.89 -8.41
N MET A 91 -25.30 2.24 -8.91
CA MET A 91 -25.95 1.06 -8.33
C MET A 91 -25.18 -0.19 -8.78
N SER A 92 -24.78 -1.00 -7.80
CA SER A 92 -23.93 -2.18 -7.90
C SER A 92 -24.45 -3.28 -8.82
N VAL A 93 -23.53 -3.89 -9.58
CA VAL A 93 -23.69 -5.24 -10.16
C VAL A 93 -22.76 -6.18 -9.39
N GLU A 94 -23.34 -7.23 -8.80
CA GLU A 94 -22.59 -8.29 -8.10
C GLU A 94 -21.94 -9.21 -9.14
N VAL A 95 -20.62 -9.38 -9.05
CA VAL A 95 -19.88 -10.40 -9.78
C VAL A 95 -19.34 -11.38 -8.76
N GLU A 96 -19.92 -12.58 -8.74
CA GLU A 96 -19.32 -13.74 -8.09
C GLU A 96 -18.16 -14.24 -8.96
N GLU A 97 -16.97 -14.43 -8.37
CA GLU A 97 -16.11 -15.62 -8.55
C GLU A 97 -14.80 -15.48 -7.75
N GLU A 98 -14.24 -16.64 -7.43
CA GLU A 98 -13.24 -16.90 -6.39
C GLU A 98 -11.80 -16.42 -6.67
N GLU A 99 -11.10 -16.20 -5.55
CA GLU A 99 -9.68 -16.47 -5.28
C GLU A 99 -8.67 -16.21 -6.40
N ASP A 100 -8.19 -14.97 -6.47
CA ASP A 100 -6.74 -14.75 -6.43
C ASP A 100 -6.47 -13.31 -5.97
N LEU A 101 -5.79 -13.13 -4.83
CA LEU A 101 -5.22 -11.81 -4.43
C LEU A 101 -4.02 -11.44 -5.33
N ASN A 102 -4.00 -11.93 -6.57
CA ASN A 102 -2.91 -11.78 -7.53
C ASN A 102 -2.79 -10.36 -8.08
N GLU A 103 -3.64 -9.44 -7.64
CA GLU A 103 -3.46 -8.00 -7.81
C GLU A 103 -3.26 -7.34 -6.45
N VAL A 104 -2.17 -7.71 -5.76
CA VAL A 104 -1.64 -7.06 -4.56
C VAL A 104 -1.58 -5.52 -4.69
N VAL A 105 -1.43 -5.05 -5.92
CA VAL A 105 -1.33 -3.66 -6.34
C VAL A 105 -2.68 -2.95 -6.41
N LEU A 106 -3.80 -3.65 -6.48
CA LEU A 106 -5.12 -3.06 -6.73
C LEU A 106 -6.13 -3.46 -5.65
N VAL A 107 -5.69 -3.63 -4.40
CA VAL A 107 -6.57 -4.06 -3.28
C VAL A 107 -7.85 -3.22 -3.21
N ILE A 108 -7.74 -1.89 -3.29
CA ILE A 108 -8.92 -1.01 -3.21
C ILE A 108 -9.88 -1.26 -4.39
N GLU A 109 -9.36 -1.40 -5.60
CA GLU A 109 -10.15 -1.57 -6.81
C GLU A 109 -10.76 -2.98 -6.88
N HIS A 110 -10.00 -4.02 -6.57
CA HIS A 110 -10.44 -5.42 -6.50
C HIS A 110 -11.67 -5.57 -5.58
N TYR A 111 -11.58 -5.10 -4.34
CA TYR A 111 -12.71 -5.20 -3.40
C TYR A 111 -13.89 -4.30 -3.80
N ASN A 112 -13.65 -3.16 -4.44
CA ASN A 112 -14.73 -2.30 -4.90
C ASN A 112 -15.48 -2.92 -6.10
N GLN A 113 -14.77 -3.45 -7.09
CA GLN A 113 -15.35 -4.10 -8.26
C GLN A 113 -16.12 -5.38 -7.87
N ALA A 114 -15.63 -6.12 -6.87
CA ALA A 114 -16.32 -7.28 -6.33
C ALA A 114 -17.52 -6.95 -5.42
N GLY A 115 -17.84 -5.66 -5.20
CA GLY A 115 -18.93 -5.25 -4.28
C GLY A 115 -18.63 -5.49 -2.79
N ARG A 116 -17.41 -5.93 -2.44
CA ARG A 116 -16.98 -6.34 -1.09
C ARG A 116 -16.49 -5.16 -0.25
N ARG A 117 -17.31 -4.10 -0.15
CA ARG A 117 -16.91 -2.85 0.53
C ARG A 117 -16.77 -2.97 2.04
N LEU A 118 -17.54 -3.86 2.67
CA LEU A 118 -17.40 -4.13 4.11
C LEU A 118 -16.03 -4.75 4.39
N ASP A 119 -15.60 -5.73 3.59
CA ASP A 119 -14.29 -6.34 3.72
C ASP A 119 -13.16 -5.31 3.48
N LEU A 120 -13.32 -4.42 2.48
CA LEU A 120 -12.37 -3.30 2.27
C LEU A 120 -12.30 -2.37 3.49
N HIS A 121 -13.44 -2.06 4.11
CA HIS A 121 -13.50 -1.26 5.33
C HIS A 121 -12.77 -1.96 6.48
N GLU A 122 -12.96 -3.27 6.66
CA GLU A 122 -12.25 -4.06 7.68
C GLU A 122 -10.73 -4.07 7.44
N LEU A 123 -10.29 -4.26 6.19
CA LEU A 123 -8.88 -4.17 5.81
C LEU A 123 -8.31 -2.77 6.08
N ALA A 124 -9.07 -1.73 5.77
CA ALA A 124 -8.70 -0.35 6.08
C ALA A 124 -8.52 -0.14 7.58
N CYS A 125 -9.51 -0.53 8.40
CA CYS A 125 -9.40 -0.45 9.85
C CYS A 125 -8.18 -1.21 10.37
N LEU A 126 -7.95 -2.43 9.91
CA LEU A 126 -6.80 -3.24 10.32
C LEU A 126 -5.47 -2.56 9.95
N ALA A 127 -5.34 -2.05 8.73
CA ALA A 127 -4.13 -1.40 8.25
C ALA A 127 -3.84 -0.12 9.04
N PHE A 128 -4.86 0.72 9.28
CA PHE A 128 -4.69 1.96 10.05
C PHE A 128 -4.38 1.70 11.52
N CYS A 129 -5.03 0.73 12.18
CA CYS A 129 -4.68 0.35 13.54
C CYS A 129 -3.21 -0.07 13.65
N ARG A 130 -2.75 -0.97 12.75
CA ARG A 130 -1.34 -1.40 12.71
C ARG A 130 -0.38 -0.24 12.44
N ALA A 131 -0.76 0.70 11.58
CA ALA A 131 0.06 1.87 11.29
C ALA A 131 0.19 2.78 12.51
N LEU A 132 -0.90 3.01 13.25
CA LEU A 132 -0.88 3.80 14.48
C LEU A 132 -0.05 3.13 15.58
N ASP A 133 -0.15 1.81 15.72
CA ASP A 133 0.64 1.04 16.70
C ASP A 133 2.15 1.13 16.40
N LEU A 134 2.54 1.04 15.12
CA LEU A 134 3.96 1.05 14.69
C LEU A 134 4.52 2.47 14.53
N ALA A 135 3.66 3.45 14.26
CA ALA A 135 4.02 4.84 14.03
C ALA A 135 3.05 5.80 14.75
N PRO A 136 3.13 5.90 16.10
CA PRO A 136 2.23 6.76 16.87
C PRO A 136 2.29 8.25 16.49
N PHE A 137 3.39 8.71 15.89
CA PHE A 137 3.54 10.09 15.38
C PHE A 137 2.54 10.45 14.26
N LEU A 138 1.82 9.46 13.72
CA LEU A 138 0.72 9.70 12.77
C LEU A 138 -0.50 10.37 13.43
N LEU A 139 -0.57 10.45 14.76
CA LEU A 139 -1.68 11.11 15.46
C LEU A 139 -1.60 12.66 15.51
N GLY A 140 -0.44 13.24 15.18
CA GLY A 140 -0.22 14.69 15.28
C GLY A 140 0.90 15.05 16.24
#